data_AF-X1K5C4-F1
#
_entry.id   AF-X1K5C4-F1
#
_cell.length_a   1.000
_cell.length_b   1.000
_cell.length_c   1.000
_cell.angle_alpha   90.00
_cell.angle_beta   90.00
_cell.angle_gamma   90.00
#
_symmetry.space_group_name_H-M   'P 1'
#
loop_
_entity.id
_entity.type
_entity.pdbx_description
1 polymer ?
#
loop_
_entity_poly.entity_id
_entity_poly.type
_entity_poly.pdbx_seq_one_letter_code
_entity_poly.pdbx_strand_id
1 'polypeptide(L)'
;DIPIDIHIILAESYGGFMRFYEAPEMVRVAAPCYFKIEPGPALAAGPQALYKPWVDREMLANWAREKVKYACIIRELIEDNFPEAVLSKQGPADLAIPKP
;
A
#
# COMPACT_ATOMS: atom_id res chain seq x y z
N ASP A 1 -5.57 -2.02 20.17
CA ASP A 1 -5.09 -1.01 19.20
C ASP A 1 -6.06 -0.90 18.04
N ILE A 2 -6.06 0.25 17.36
CA ILE A 2 -6.88 0.50 16.17
C ILE A 2 -5.92 0.51 14.99
N PRO A 3 -5.93 -0.50 14.11
CA PRO A 3 -5.03 -0.51 12.97
C PRO A 3 -5.36 0.64 12.02
N ILE A 4 -4.32 1.27 11.48
CA ILE A 4 -4.46 2.37 10.52
C ILE A 4 -3.90 2.01 9.15
N ASP A 5 -4.59 2.47 8.12
CA ASP A 5 -4.12 2.39 6.74
C ASP A 5 -3.29 3.63 6.41
N ILE A 6 -2.01 3.42 6.09
CA ILE A 6 -1.05 4.48 5.78
C ILE A 6 -0.69 4.40 4.30
N HIS A 7 -0.85 5.51 3.57
CA HIS A 7 -0.32 5.60 2.21
C HIS A 7 1.20 5.69 2.24
N ILE A 8 1.87 4.61 1.84
CA ILE A 8 3.33 4.55 1.71
C ILE A 8 3.78 5.06 0.34
N ILE A 9 2.89 4.96 -0.65
CA ILE A 9 3.00 5.64 -1.94
C ILE A 9 1.62 6.17 -2.33
N LEU A 10 1.61 7.38 -2.89
CA LEU A 10 0.42 8.10 -3.32
C LEU A 10 0.41 8.28 -4.83
N ALA A 11 -0.79 8.34 -5.41
CA ALA A 11 -0.95 8.71 -6.81
C ALA A 11 -0.54 10.17 -7.03
N GLU A 12 -0.15 10.52 -8.26
CA GLU A 12 0.30 11.88 -8.61
C GLU A 12 -0.75 12.94 -8.26
N SER A 13 -2.03 12.65 -8.50
CA SER A 13 -3.15 13.51 -8.09
C SER A 13 -3.25 13.81 -6.58
N TYR A 14 -2.54 13.06 -5.74
CA TYR A 14 -2.44 13.24 -4.28
C TYR A 14 -1.01 13.62 -3.83
N GLY A 15 -0.16 14.06 -4.76
CA GLY A 15 1.20 14.54 -4.48
C GLY A 15 2.31 13.57 -4.86
N GLY A 16 2.01 12.32 -5.24
CA GLY A 16 2.98 11.40 -5.85
C GLY A 16 4.13 10.94 -4.94
N PHE A 17 4.03 11.15 -3.63
CA PHE A 17 5.12 10.82 -2.70
C PHE A 17 5.34 9.31 -2.60
N MET A 18 6.60 8.89 -2.59
CA MET A 18 7.04 7.51 -2.35
C MET A 18 7.89 7.48 -1.08
N ARG A 19 7.44 6.75 -0.07
CA ARG A 19 7.98 6.79 1.30
C ARG A 19 8.45 5.43 1.81
N PHE A 20 9.11 4.67 0.94
CA PHE A 20 9.51 3.28 1.24
C PHE A 20 10.59 3.22 2.31
N TYR A 21 11.50 4.18 2.35
CA TYR A 21 12.59 4.22 3.33
C TYR A 21 12.12 4.62 4.74
N GLU A 22 10.99 5.32 4.85
CA GLU A 22 10.36 5.64 6.13
C GLU A 22 9.53 4.48 6.69
N ALA A 23 9.31 3.40 5.92
CA ALA A 23 8.50 2.27 6.34
C ALA A 23 8.89 1.66 7.70
N PRO A 24 10.19 1.45 8.02
CA PRO A 24 10.58 0.89 9.32
C PRO A 24 10.15 1.79 10.48
N GLU A 25 10.35 3.10 10.34
CA GLU A 25 9.96 4.09 11.34
C GLU A 25 8.43 4.19 11.46
N MET A 26 7.69 4.12 10.34
CA MET A 26 6.23 4.07 10.35
C MET A 26 5.71 2.85 11.14
N VAL A 27 6.28 1.66 10.91
CA VAL A 27 5.91 0.46 11.66
C VAL A 27 6.23 0.64 13.14
N ARG A 28 7.42 1.14 13.49
CA ARG A 28 7.85 1.33 14.88
C ARG A 28 6.89 2.21 15.68
N VAL A 29 6.35 3.27 15.07
CA VAL A 29 5.51 4.26 15.78
C VAL A 29 4.01 4.02 15.64
N ALA A 30 3.57 3.36 14.56
CA ALA A 30 2.17 3.25 14.21
C ALA A 30 1.62 1.82 14.17
N ALA A 31 2.45 0.80 14.47
CA ALA A 31 1.96 -0.57 14.54
C ALA A 31 0.81 -0.71 15.58
N PRO A 32 -0.25 -1.47 15.25
CA PRO A 32 -0.49 -2.17 13.99
C PRO A 32 -0.90 -1.21 12.85
N CYS A 33 -0.31 -1.37 11.66
CA CYS A 33 -0.63 -0.54 10.49
C CYS A 33 -0.57 -1.33 9.18
N TYR A 34 -1.33 -0.87 8.17
CA TYR A 34 -1.36 -1.44 6.83
C TYR A 34 -0.89 -0.42 5.80
N PHE A 35 0.00 -0.83 4.88
CA PHE A 35 0.48 0.06 3.83
C PHE A 35 -0.43 0.04 2.61
N LYS A 36 -0.98 1.21 2.26
CA LYS A 36 -1.64 1.47 0.99
C LYS A 36 -0.60 1.81 -0.06
N ILE A 37 -0.57 0.99 -1.11
CA ILE A 37 0.39 1.09 -2.22
C ILE A 37 -0.37 1.63 -3.44
N GLU A 38 -0.43 2.94 -3.60
CA GLU A 38 -1.30 3.57 -4.60
C GLU A 38 -0.49 4.32 -5.69
N PRO A 39 0.31 3.63 -6.52
CA PRO A 39 1.07 4.27 -7.58
C PRO A 39 0.18 4.69 -8.75
N GLY A 40 0.67 5.63 -9.56
CA GLY A 40 0.06 6.01 -10.83
C GLY A 40 -0.58 7.40 -10.81
N PRO A 41 -1.27 7.77 -11.90
CA PRO A 41 -1.65 9.16 -12.12
C PRO A 41 -2.79 9.64 -11.21
N ALA A 42 -3.88 8.87 -11.07
CA ALA A 42 -5.01 9.28 -10.23
C ALA A 42 -5.84 8.12 -9.67
N LEU A 43 -6.41 8.29 -8.48
CA LEU A 43 -7.25 7.25 -7.85
C LEU A 43 -8.66 7.19 -8.46
N ALA A 44 -9.47 8.23 -8.23
CA ALA A 44 -10.91 8.19 -8.52
C ALA A 44 -11.40 9.26 -9.52
N ALA A 45 -10.74 10.42 -9.60
CA ALA A 45 -11.19 11.56 -10.40
C ALA A 45 -10.26 11.85 -11.58
N GLY A 46 -10.85 12.40 -12.65
CA GLY A 46 -10.11 12.80 -13.85
C GLY A 46 -9.97 11.70 -14.92
N PRO A 47 -9.43 12.06 -16.10
CA PRO A 47 -9.30 11.15 -17.24
C PRO A 47 -8.32 9.99 -16.96
N GLN A 48 -7.37 10.15 -16.04
CA GLN A 48 -6.40 9.10 -15.67
C GLN A 48 -6.76 8.31 -14.40
N ALA A 49 -8.02 8.36 -13.94
CA ALA A 49 -8.44 7.65 -12.73
C ALA A 49 -8.39 6.12 -12.91
N LEU A 50 -7.73 5.43 -11.97
CA LEU A 50 -7.45 4.00 -12.02
C LEU A 50 -8.57 3.10 -11.48
N TYR A 51 -9.49 3.64 -10.67
CA TYR A 51 -10.53 2.85 -10.01
C TYR A 51 -11.91 2.91 -10.65
N LYS A 52 -11.97 3.29 -11.93
CA LYS A 52 -13.22 3.26 -12.70
C LYS A 52 -13.49 1.83 -13.21
N PRO A 53 -14.75 1.36 -13.23
CA PRO A 53 -15.10 0.01 -13.71
C PRO A 53 -14.72 -0.28 -15.18
N TRP A 54 -14.50 0.75 -15.99
CA TRP A 54 -14.17 0.66 -17.41
C TRP A 54 -12.67 0.89 -17.70
N VAL A 55 -11.81 0.79 -16.68
CA VAL A 55 -10.36 0.82 -16.84
C VAL A 55 -9.89 -0.47 -17.50
N ASP A 56 -8.86 -0.37 -18.36
CA ASP A 56 -8.32 -1.53 -19.06
C ASP A 56 -7.84 -2.64 -18.09
N ARG A 57 -8.28 -3.87 -18.32
CA ARG A 57 -8.05 -4.99 -17.41
C ARG A 57 -6.60 -5.48 -17.42
N GLU A 58 -5.94 -5.42 -18.59
CA GLU A 58 -4.55 -5.86 -18.71
C GLU A 58 -3.62 -4.88 -17.99
N MET A 59 -3.88 -3.58 -18.14
CA MET A 59 -3.22 -2.53 -17.38
C MET A 59 -3.38 -2.72 -15.87
N LEU A 60 -4.60 -3.02 -15.37
CA LEU A 60 -4.82 -3.30 -13.94
C LEU A 60 -4.03 -4.53 -13.47
N ALA A 61 -4.00 -5.61 -14.27
CA ALA A 61 -3.23 -6.81 -13.95
C ALA A 61 -1.72 -6.54 -13.89
N ASN A 62 -1.21 -5.71 -14.80
CA ASN A 62 0.21 -5.32 -14.81
C ASN A 62 0.54 -4.43 -13.60
N TRP A 63 -0.33 -3.50 -13.22
CA TRP A 63 -0.13 -2.72 -12.00
C TRP A 63 -0.20 -3.55 -10.73
N ALA A 64 -1.08 -4.55 -10.67
CA ALA A 64 -1.12 -5.46 -9.54
C ALA A 64 0.25 -6.16 -9.33
N ARG A 65 0.92 -6.58 -10.42
CA ARG A 65 2.27 -7.15 -10.36
C ARG A 65 3.30 -6.15 -9.83
N GLU A 66 3.27 -4.91 -10.29
CA GLU A 66 4.17 -3.86 -9.78
C GLU A 66 3.92 -3.55 -8.29
N LYS A 67 2.65 -3.51 -7.86
CA LYS A 67 2.29 -3.32 -6.44
C LYS A 67 2.83 -4.46 -5.57
N VAL A 68 2.81 -5.70 -6.05
CA VAL A 68 3.41 -6.86 -5.34
C VAL A 68 4.93 -6.72 -5.24
N LYS A 69 5.59 -6.26 -6.31
CA LYS A 69 7.03 -5.96 -6.28
C LYS A 69 7.37 -4.88 -5.25
N TYR A 70 6.58 -3.80 -5.18
CA TYR A 70 6.76 -2.76 -4.17
C TYR A 70 6.53 -3.29 -2.74
N ALA A 71 5.52 -4.14 -2.54
CA ALA A 71 5.30 -4.78 -1.24
C ALA A 71 6.53 -5.61 -0.80
N CYS A 72 7.18 -6.33 -1.73
CA CYS A 72 8.42 -7.05 -1.45
C CYS A 72 9.54 -6.10 -1.01
N ILE A 73 9.76 -5.01 -1.75
CA ILE A 73 10.80 -4.02 -1.45
C ILE A 73 10.54 -3.35 -0.08
N ILE A 74 9.30 -2.95 0.20
CA ILE A 74 8.92 -2.35 1.48
C ILE A 74 9.21 -3.34 2.62
N ARG A 75 8.86 -4.62 2.43
CA ARG A 75 9.14 -5.65 3.43
C ARG A 75 10.64 -5.79 3.69
N GLU A 76 11.45 -5.92 2.64
CA GLU A 76 12.91 -6.01 2.74
C GLU A 76 13.50 -4.81 3.48
N LEU A 77 13.05 -3.59 3.16
CA LEU A 77 13.50 -2.38 3.86
C LEU A 77 13.14 -2.39 5.35
N ILE A 78 11.96 -2.91 5.73
CA ILE A 78 11.57 -3.06 7.13
C ILE A 78 12.42 -4.12 7.82
N GLU A 79 12.60 -5.29 7.20
CA GLU A 79 13.38 -6.40 7.75
C GLU A 79 14.84 -5.98 7.99
N ASP A 80 15.44 -5.24 7.06
CA ASP A 80 16.84 -4.79 7.16
C ASP A 80 17.06 -3.70 8.23
N ASN A 81 16.06 -2.86 8.50
CA ASN A 81 16.22 -1.66 9.33
C ASN A 81 15.48 -1.71 10.68
N PHE A 82 14.50 -2.59 10.84
CA PHE A 82 13.72 -2.79 12.07
C PHE A 82 13.30 -4.28 12.21
N PRO A 83 14.25 -5.19 12.46
CA PRO A 83 14.04 -6.64 12.41
C PRO A 83 13.10 -7.17 13.50
N GLU A 84 12.82 -6.39 14.55
CA GLU A 84 11.79 -6.74 15.55
C GLU A 84 10.35 -6.57 15.05
N ALA A 85 10.13 -6.01 13.86
CA ALA A 85 8.80 -5.92 13.25
C ALA A 85 8.19 -7.30 13.03
N VAL A 86 6.89 -7.43 13.32
CA VAL A 86 6.13 -8.68 13.07
C VAL A 86 5.15 -8.46 11.94
N LEU A 87 5.34 -9.17 10.83
CA LEU A 87 4.39 -9.18 9.73
C LEU A 87 3.12 -9.96 10.12
N SER A 88 1.95 -9.39 9.84
CA SER A 88 0.67 -10.06 10.07
C SER A 88 0.55 -11.34 9.24
N LYS A 89 -0.13 -12.35 9.77
CA LYS A 89 -0.59 -13.49 8.95
C LYS A 89 -1.63 -13.03 7.92
N GLN A 90 -1.86 -13.84 6.89
CA GLN A 90 -2.93 -13.59 5.92
C GLN A 90 -4.30 -13.57 6.63
N GLY A 91 -5.10 -12.54 6.35
CA GLY A 91 -6.44 -12.38 6.92
C GLY A 91 -6.44 -12.22 8.45
N PRO A 92 -5.70 -11.24 9.01
CA PRO A 92 -5.70 -11.02 10.44
C PRO A 92 -7.07 -10.52 10.91
N ALA A 93 -7.43 -10.80 12.17
CA ALA A 93 -8.79 -10.56 12.69
C ALA A 93 -9.18 -9.07 12.75
N ASP A 94 -8.19 -8.18 12.72
CA ASP A 94 -8.33 -6.73 12.74
C ASP A 94 -8.41 -6.11 11.33
N LEU A 95 -8.25 -6.90 10.26
CA LEU A 95 -8.43 -6.45 8.89
C LEU A 95 -9.93 -6.44 8.54
N ALA A 96 -10.49 -5.25 8.41
CA ALA A 96 -11.89 -5.05 8.05
C ALA A 96 -12.12 -5.23 6.54
N ILE A 97 -12.55 -6.42 6.13
CA ILE A 97 -12.98 -6.69 4.74
C ILE A 97 -14.48 -6.39 4.62
N PRO A 98 -14.93 -5.56 3.66
CA PRO A 98 -16.34 -5.29 3.42
C PRO A 98 -17.13 -6.59 3.19
N LYS A 99 -18.30 -6.71 3.84
CA LYS A 99 -19.25 -7.82 3.65
C LYS A 99 -20.35 -7.40 2.65
N PRO A 100 -20.91 -8.35 1.88
CA PRO A 100 -22.05 -8.09 0.99
C PRO A 100 -23.27 -7.51 1.72
#